data_AF-X1GI43-F1
#
_entry.id   AF-X1GI43-F1
#
_cell.length_a   1.000
_cell.length_b   1.000
_cell.length_c   1.000
_cell.angle_alpha   90.00
_cell.angle_beta   90.00
_cell.angle_gamma   90.00
#
_symmetry.space_group_name_H-M   'P 1'
#
loop_
_entity.id
_entity.type
_entity.pdbx_description
1 polymer ?
#
loop_
_entity_poly.entity_id
_entity_poly.type
_entity_poly.pdbx_seq_one_letter_code
_entity_poly.pdbx_strand_id
1 'polypeptide(L)'
;KKESALKLIDDSKKLEDAGVFSIIAESIPRELTPFIKDAVNIPVYGIGAGAYVDGQILVVHDILGLFEDFIPRFVKKYTDLSKTLEDVFSRYINDVKNGNFPDDKQMYHMDKKELEKLKITLKKHKDSF
;
A
#
# COMPACT_ATOMS: atom_id res chain seq x y z
N LYS A 1 0.68 -29.72 -14.44
CA LYS A 1 0.40 -30.95 -15.23
C LYS A 1 -0.15 -30.54 -16.59
N LYS A 2 0.05 -31.34 -17.64
CA LYS A 2 -0.34 -31.00 -19.01
C LYS A 2 -1.84 -30.68 -19.12
N GLU A 3 -2.68 -31.46 -18.47
CA GLU A 3 -4.14 -31.32 -18.50
C GLU A 3 -4.59 -29.99 -17.90
N SER A 4 -3.98 -29.58 -16.79
CA SER A 4 -4.24 -28.28 -16.16
C SER A 4 -3.81 -27.11 -17.05
N ALA A 5 -2.68 -27.25 -17.76
CA ALA A 5 -2.21 -26.23 -18.70
C ALA A 5 -3.17 -26.06 -19.89
N LEU A 6 -3.62 -27.17 -20.48
CA LEU A 6 -4.62 -27.16 -21.56
C LEU A 6 -5.93 -26.51 -21.10
N LYS A 7 -6.37 -26.83 -19.88
CA LYS A 7 -7.57 -26.22 -19.30
C LYS A 7 -7.44 -24.71 -19.15
N LEU A 8 -6.30 -24.19 -18.70
CA LEU A 8 -6.09 -22.74 -18.56
C LEU A 8 -6.10 -22.01 -19.90
N ILE A 9 -5.54 -22.62 -20.95
CA ILE A 9 -5.58 -22.05 -22.31
C ILE A 9 -7.02 -22.00 -22.83
N ASP A 10 -7.78 -23.09 -22.65
CA ASP A 10 -9.18 -23.17 -23.04
C ASP A 10 -10.07 -22.18 -22.25
N ASP A 11 -9.87 -22.09 -20.94
CA ASP A 11 -10.56 -21.14 -20.06
C ASP A 11 -10.26 -19.69 -20.51
N SER A 12 -9.04 -19.37 -20.94
CA SER A 12 -8.67 -18.04 -21.43
C SER A 12 -9.43 -17.63 -22.69
N LYS A 13 -9.61 -18.56 -23.64
CA LYS A 13 -10.42 -18.34 -24.85
C LYS A 13 -11.89 -18.14 -24.51
N LYS A 14 -12.43 -18.97 -23.61
CA LYS A 14 -13.82 -18.83 -23.15
C LYS A 14 -14.10 -17.51 -22.46
N LEU A 15 -13.12 -16.98 -21.71
CA LEU A 15 -13.23 -15.65 -21.12
C LEU A 15 -13.27 -14.56 -22.21
N GLU A 16 -12.41 -14.65 -23.22
CA GLU A 16 -12.44 -13.74 -24.38
C GLU A 16 -13.79 -13.82 -25.13
N ASP A 17 -14.29 -15.03 -25.41
CA ASP A 17 -15.60 -15.26 -26.05
C ASP A 17 -16.76 -14.68 -25.22
N ALA A 18 -16.63 -14.67 -23.89
CA ALA A 18 -17.59 -14.04 -22.99
C ALA A 18 -17.52 -12.50 -22.98
N GLY A 19 -16.54 -11.90 -23.66
CA GLY A 19 -16.40 -10.46 -23.83
C GLY A 19 -15.60 -9.75 -22.75
N VAL A 20 -14.75 -10.46 -21.99
CA VAL A 20 -13.84 -9.77 -21.05
C VAL A 20 -12.84 -8.92 -21.82
N PHE A 21 -12.50 -7.75 -21.28
CA PHE A 21 -11.56 -6.84 -21.94
C PHE A 21 -10.09 -7.18 -21.66
N SER A 22 -9.79 -7.99 -20.64
CA SER A 22 -8.43 -8.44 -20.29
C SER A 22 -8.46 -9.66 -19.36
N ILE A 23 -7.31 -10.33 -19.23
CA ILE A 23 -7.10 -11.49 -18.35
C ILE A 23 -5.91 -11.24 -17.42
N ILE A 24 -6.00 -11.72 -16.18
CA ILE A 24 -4.86 -11.81 -15.26
C ILE A 24 -4.38 -13.26 -15.21
N ALA A 25 -3.13 -13.49 -15.58
CA ALA A 25 -2.43 -14.75 -15.38
C ALA A 25 -1.67 -14.71 -14.05
N GLU A 26 -2.15 -15.48 -13.07
CA GLU A 26 -1.62 -15.48 -11.70
C GLU A 26 -0.98 -16.82 -11.33
N SER A 27 0.25 -16.76 -10.82
CA SER A 27 0.95 -17.92 -10.22
C SER A 27 1.01 -19.15 -11.12
N ILE A 28 1.27 -18.95 -12.42
CA ILE A 28 1.46 -20.02 -13.41
C ILE A 28 2.93 -20.20 -13.80
N PRO A 29 3.36 -21.39 -14.24
CA PRO A 29 4.69 -21.58 -14.82
C PRO A 29 4.93 -20.64 -16.00
N ARG A 30 6.10 -20.00 -16.06
CA ARG A 30 6.43 -19.03 -17.11
C ARG A 30 6.36 -19.61 -18.52
N GLU A 31 6.53 -20.92 -18.67
CA GLU A 31 6.47 -21.64 -19.93
C GLU A 31 5.05 -21.74 -20.48
N LEU A 32 4.02 -21.63 -19.62
CA LEU A 32 2.62 -21.66 -20.04
C LEU A 32 2.16 -20.31 -20.61
N THR A 33 2.71 -19.22 -20.11
CA THR A 33 2.28 -17.85 -20.39
C THR A 33 2.25 -17.50 -21.88
N PRO A 34 3.24 -17.85 -22.72
CA PRO A 34 3.17 -17.62 -24.16
C PRO A 34 1.96 -18.30 -24.81
N PHE A 35 1.64 -19.54 -24.41
CA PHE A 35 0.50 -20.24 -24.98
C PHE A 35 -0.85 -19.61 -24.60
N ILE A 36 -0.96 -19.01 -23.41
CA ILE A 36 -2.14 -18.23 -23.03
C ILE A 36 -2.19 -16.92 -23.81
N LYS A 37 -1.06 -16.18 -23.84
CA LYS A 37 -0.99 -14.87 -24.47
C LYS A 37 -1.23 -14.92 -25.98
N ASP A 38 -0.72 -15.95 -26.66
CA ASP A 38 -0.89 -16.16 -28.10
C ASP A 38 -2.27 -16.78 -28.45
N ALA A 39 -3.01 -17.29 -27.45
CA ALA A 39 -4.32 -17.90 -27.65
C ALA A 39 -5.49 -16.90 -27.67
N VAL A 40 -5.27 -15.65 -27.24
CA VAL A 40 -6.29 -14.61 -27.13
C VAL A 40 -5.82 -13.27 -27.72
N ASN A 41 -6.73 -12.42 -28.18
CA ASN A 41 -6.39 -11.11 -28.76
C ASN A 41 -6.48 -9.96 -27.75
N ILE A 42 -7.00 -10.22 -26.55
CA ILE A 42 -7.11 -9.24 -25.47
C ILE A 42 -5.82 -9.12 -24.64
N PRO A 43 -5.62 -8.00 -23.91
CA PRO A 43 -4.51 -7.85 -22.98
C PRO A 43 -4.48 -8.95 -21.89
N VAL A 44 -3.29 -9.48 -21.64
CA VAL A 44 -2.99 -10.42 -20.57
C VAL A 44 -1.99 -9.76 -19.64
N TYR A 45 -2.32 -9.66 -18.36
CA TYR A 45 -1.46 -9.12 -17.30
C TYR A 45 -0.93 -10.25 -16.42
N GLY A 46 0.36 -10.22 -16.09
CA GLY A 46 0.98 -11.25 -15.26
C GLY A 46 1.19 -10.82 -13.81
N ILE A 47 0.94 -11.74 -12.88
CA ILE A 47 1.43 -11.68 -11.49
C ILE A 47 2.02 -13.05 -11.14
N GLY A 48 3.35 -13.13 -11.07
CA GLY A 48 4.04 -14.41 -10.93
C GLY A 48 3.88 -15.36 -12.12
N ALA A 49 3.66 -14.82 -13.33
CA ALA A 49 3.48 -15.58 -14.58
C ALA A 49 4.65 -15.38 -15.58
N GLY A 50 5.77 -14.82 -15.15
CA GLY A 50 6.87 -14.44 -16.05
C GLY A 50 6.57 -13.18 -16.88
N ALA A 51 7.49 -12.84 -17.78
CA ALA A 51 7.51 -11.53 -18.45
C ALA A 51 6.80 -11.49 -19.82
N TYR A 52 6.38 -12.63 -20.37
CA TYR A 52 5.73 -12.69 -21.68
C TYR A 52 4.23 -12.40 -21.57
N VAL A 53 3.91 -11.15 -21.23
CA VAL A 53 2.56 -10.61 -21.01
C VAL A 53 2.56 -9.14 -21.42
N ASP A 54 1.40 -8.51 -21.59
CA ASP A 54 1.31 -7.10 -22.00
C ASP A 54 1.61 -6.13 -20.86
N GLY A 55 1.48 -6.60 -19.61
CA GLY A 55 1.80 -5.82 -18.42
C GLY A 55 1.97 -6.68 -17.17
N GLN A 56 2.47 -6.07 -16.10
CA GLN A 56 2.75 -6.74 -14.83
C GLN A 56 1.90 -6.13 -13.72
N ILE A 57 1.46 -6.99 -12.80
CA ILE A 57 0.70 -6.63 -11.60
C ILE A 57 1.48 -7.12 -10.38
N LEU A 58 1.57 -6.27 -9.35
CA LEU A 58 2.05 -6.62 -8.02
C LEU A 58 1.20 -5.89 -6.98
N VAL A 59 1.13 -6.43 -5.76
CA VAL A 59 0.48 -5.77 -4.64
C VAL A 59 1.40 -4.63 -4.14
N VAL A 60 0.83 -3.45 -3.91
CA VAL A 60 1.60 -2.26 -3.49
C VAL A 60 2.38 -2.49 -2.19
N HIS A 61 1.77 -3.18 -1.22
CA HIS A 61 2.40 -3.50 0.06
C HIS A 61 3.64 -4.39 -0.09
N ASP A 62 3.60 -5.31 -1.05
CA ASP A 62 4.70 -6.23 -1.34
C ASP A 62 5.91 -5.49 -1.91
N ILE A 63 5.68 -4.59 -2.89
CA ILE A 63 6.77 -3.80 -3.48
C ILE A 63 7.32 -2.75 -2.52
N LEU A 64 6.48 -2.24 -1.61
CA LEU A 64 6.89 -1.32 -0.55
C LEU A 64 7.58 -2.03 0.62
N GLY A 65 7.53 -3.36 0.69
CA GLY A 65 8.08 -4.11 1.81
C GLY A 65 7.42 -3.73 3.13
N LEU A 66 6.10 -3.53 3.14
CA LEU A 66 5.36 -3.21 4.36
C LEU A 66 5.26 -4.41 5.32
N PHE A 67 5.28 -5.62 4.79
CA PHE A 67 5.22 -6.87 5.55
C PHE A 67 6.53 -7.66 5.38
N GLU A 68 6.97 -8.29 6.47
CA GLU A 68 8.22 -9.06 6.53
C GLU A 68 7.97 -10.58 6.57
N ASP A 69 6.84 -11.02 7.12
CA ASP A 69 6.60 -12.44 7.42
C ASP A 69 6.38 -13.31 6.18
N PHE A 70 5.77 -12.77 5.12
CA PHE A 70 5.52 -13.50 3.88
C PHE A 70 5.71 -12.60 2.66
N ILE A 71 6.63 -13.01 1.78
CA ILE A 71 6.90 -12.34 0.51
C ILE A 71 6.79 -13.42 -0.58
N PRO A 72 5.79 -13.35 -1.48
CA PRO A 72 5.70 -14.27 -2.59
C PRO A 72 6.99 -14.27 -3.41
N ARG A 73 7.43 -15.44 -3.89
CA ARG A 73 8.71 -15.59 -4.60
C ARG A 73 8.85 -14.71 -5.85
N PHE A 74 7.73 -14.32 -6.46
CA PHE A 74 7.70 -13.49 -7.66
C PHE A 74 7.74 -11.98 -7.36
N VAL A 75 7.70 -11.58 -6.10
CA VAL A 75 7.76 -10.17 -5.70
C VAL A 75 9.21 -9.70 -5.68
N LYS A 76 9.46 -8.56 -6.32
CA LYS A 76 10.66 -7.76 -6.08
C LYS A 76 10.29 -6.63 -5.11
N LYS A 77 10.90 -6.63 -3.92
CA LYS A 77 10.84 -5.48 -3.01
C LYS A 77 11.67 -4.32 -3.58
N TYR A 78 11.11 -3.12 -3.55
CA TYR A 78 11.80 -1.90 -3.99
C TYR A 78 12.22 -1.01 -2.81
N THR A 79 11.60 -1.20 -1.64
CA THR A 79 11.97 -0.53 -0.40
C THR A 79 11.61 -1.40 0.81
N ASP A 80 12.11 -1.01 1.97
CA ASP A 80 11.82 -1.57 3.29
C ASP A 80 11.04 -0.53 4.10
N LEU A 81 9.73 -0.43 3.80
CA LEU A 81 8.87 0.56 4.42
C LEU A 81 8.54 0.20 5.88
N SER A 82 8.49 -1.09 6.25
CA SER A 82 8.25 -1.52 7.64
C SER A 82 9.29 -0.90 8.58
N LYS A 83 10.57 -1.03 8.25
CA LYS A 83 11.66 -0.44 9.03
C LYS A 83 11.59 1.09 9.10
N THR A 84 11.21 1.73 7.99
CA THR A 84 11.06 3.19 7.94
C THR A 84 9.91 3.65 8.84
N LEU A 85 8.79 2.95 8.83
CA LEU A 85 7.65 3.25 9.69
C LEU A 85 7.97 3.01 11.16
N GLU A 86 8.67 1.93 11.49
CA GLU A 86 9.12 1.66 12.86
C GLU A 86 9.98 2.81 13.42
N ASP A 87 10.95 3.31 12.64
CA ASP A 87 11.76 4.47 13.02
C ASP A 87 10.90 5.72 13.24
N VAL A 88 10.01 6.03 12.28
CA VAL A 88 9.14 7.22 12.33
C VAL A 88 8.27 7.20 13.59
N PHE A 89 7.60 6.08 13.86
CA PHE A 89 6.74 5.96 15.03
C PHE A 89 7.54 5.96 16.33
N SER A 90 8.72 5.34 16.36
CA SER A 90 9.60 5.36 17.53
C SER A 90 10.08 6.78 17.87
N ARG A 91 10.48 7.56 16.86
CA ARG A 91 10.85 8.98 17.05
C ARG A 91 9.69 9.82 17.52
N TYR A 92 8.52 9.67 16.91
CA TYR A 92 7.31 10.38 17.36
C TYR A 92 6.94 10.05 18.81
N ILE A 93 6.97 8.77 19.18
CA ILE A 93 6.70 8.33 20.56
C ILE A 93 7.73 8.94 21.52
N ASN A 94 9.01 8.97 21.14
CA ASN A 94 10.05 9.58 21.95
C ASN A 94 9.83 11.09 22.11
N ASP A 95 9.45 11.79 21.05
CA ASP A 95 9.20 13.22 21.10
C ASP A 95 8.00 13.55 22.00
N VAL A 96 6.92 12.78 21.93
CA VAL A 96 5.77 12.93 22.84
C VAL A 96 6.16 12.66 24.29
N LYS A 97 6.88 11.56 24.56
CA LYS A 97 7.26 11.17 25.93
C LYS A 97 8.20 12.18 26.59
N ASN A 98 9.07 12.80 25.81
CA ASN A 98 10.03 13.79 26.33
C ASN A 98 9.51 15.23 26.24
N GLY A 99 8.30 15.45 25.72
CA GLY A 99 7.74 16.79 25.55
C GLY A 99 8.41 17.62 24.45
N ASN A 100 9.14 16.98 23.52
CA ASN A 100 9.68 17.63 22.33
C ASN A 100 8.60 17.86 21.26
N PHE A 101 7.52 17.07 21.28
CA PHE A 101 6.36 17.27 20.42
C PHE A 101 5.06 17.41 21.24
N PRO A 102 4.20 18.39 20.92
CA PRO A 102 4.48 19.48 19.97
C PRO A 102 5.57 20.43 20.52
N ASP A 103 6.34 21.05 19.62
CA ASP A 103 7.10 22.26 19.94
C ASP A 103 6.26 23.52 19.63
N ASP A 104 6.80 24.69 19.97
CA ASP A 104 6.11 25.98 19.78
C ASP A 104 5.64 26.22 18.32
N LYS A 105 6.33 25.65 17.32
CA LYS A 105 5.98 25.80 15.90
C LYS A 105 4.74 24.99 15.50
N GLN A 106 4.41 23.94 16.26
CA GLN A 106 3.17 23.17 16.06
C GLN A 106 2.06 23.61 17.02
N MET A 107 2.27 24.66 17.81
CA MET A 107 1.27 25.22 18.73
C MET A 107 0.62 26.47 18.14
N TYR A 108 -0.67 26.65 18.41
CA TYR A 108 -1.34 27.92 18.18
C TYR A 108 -1.17 28.83 19.39
N HIS A 109 -0.83 30.10 19.12
CA HIS A 109 -0.74 31.12 20.15
C HIS A 109 -2.00 31.99 20.16
N MET A 110 -2.57 32.21 21.35
CA MET A 110 -3.61 33.21 21.52
C MET A 110 -3.00 34.61 21.39
N ASP A 111 -3.73 35.55 20.79
CA ASP A 111 -3.33 36.96 20.83
C ASP A 111 -3.15 37.42 22.29
N LYS A 112 -2.10 38.20 22.54
CA LYS A 112 -1.74 38.62 23.89
C LYS A 112 -2.86 39.38 24.59
N LYS A 113 -3.63 40.20 23.87
CA LYS A 113 -4.73 41.00 24.46
C LYS A 113 -5.90 40.10 24.85
N GLU A 114 -6.24 39.13 24.01
CA GLU A 114 -7.31 38.17 24.30
C GLU A 114 -6.92 37.25 25.47
N LEU A 115 -5.65 36.85 25.56
CA LEU A 115 -5.14 36.08 26.69
C LEU A 115 -5.26 36.83 28.01
N GLU A 116 -4.93 38.12 28.04
CA GLU A 116 -5.08 38.94 29.26
C GLU A 116 -6.54 39.15 29.64
N LYS A 117 -7.44 39.38 28.68
CA LYS A 117 -8.89 39.45 28.95
C LYS A 117 -9.40 38.15 29.57
N LEU A 118 -8.99 36.99 29.03
CA LEU A 118 -9.35 35.68 29.57
C LEU A 118 -8.89 35.52 31.03
N LYS A 119 -7.64 35.87 31.33
CA LYS A 119 -7.09 35.81 32.71
C LYS A 119 -7.90 36.68 33.68
N ILE A 120 -8.26 37.90 33.28
CA ILE A 120 -9.08 38.82 34.10
C ILE A 120 -10.45 38.21 34.38
N THR A 121 -11.11 37.67 33.35
CA THR A 121 -12.43 37.03 33.49
C THR A 121 -12.38 35.82 34.43
N LEU A 122 -11.38 34.94 34.28
CA LEU A 122 -11.24 33.76 35.14
C LEU A 122 -10.94 34.12 36.60
N LYS A 123 -10.17 35.18 36.86
CA LYS A 123 -9.90 35.64 38.23
C LYS A 123 -11.17 36.12 38.93
N LYS A 124 -12.03 36.88 38.24
CA LYS A 124 -13.32 37.35 38.76
C LYS A 124 -14.27 36.21 39.14
N HIS A 125 -14.19 35.07 38.44
CA HIS A 125 -15.04 33.89 38.72
C HIS A 125 -14.46 32.93 39.75
N LYS A 126 -13.13 32.92 39.99
CA LYS A 126 -12.52 32.15 41.08
C LYS A 126 -12.88 32.71 42.46
N ASP A 127 -13.16 34.00 42.56
CA ASP A 127 -13.63 34.64 43.80
C ASP A 127 -15.13 34.39 44.08
N SER A 128 -15.79 33.48 43.32
CA SER A 128 -17.20 33.09 43.46
C SER A 128 -17.41 31.59 43.75
N PHE A 129 -16.35 30.84 44.06
CA PHE A 129 -16.42 29.48 44.62
C PHE A 129 -15.71 29.42 45.97
#